data_AF-A0AAU7BES6-F1
#
_entry.id   AF-A0AAU7BES6-F1
#
_cell.length_a   1.000
_cell.length_b   1.000
_cell.length_c   1.000
_cell.angle_alpha   90.00
_cell.angle_beta   90.00
_cell.angle_gamma   90.00
#
_symmetry.space_group_name_H-M   'P 1'
#
loop_
_entity.id
_entity.type
_entity.pdbx_description
1 polymer ?
#
loop_
_entity_poly.entity_id
_entity_poly.type
_entity_poly.pdbx_seq_one_letter_code
_entity_poly.pdbx_strand_id
1 'polypeptide(L)'
;MSSNVNFTQVALNGLPLPAPGERAVYHDFGGSQSVSGLEVRVTSTGVKTFSVFKRVAGGKPERVTIGKFPEVSIDQARKKAKAIIADLAAGVSPSETKREAKAQGMTLAEAVTRYIEEQTREDNGMHLKARTKADYLGMIQPSRATVKGKPTKGGLLRKLAKKPIRAITAGEIKAVNIENKAQRGERQAAYGMQVLRAVLGFYGVVLKDSPFDKKTPKAERVVIPKTQAADDAPVKALLSNLGTFWRGLSAMPQTPPATT
;
A
#
# COMPACT_ATOMS: atom_id res chain seq x y z
N MET A 1 24.66 4.28 2.36
CA MET A 1 25.74 3.92 3.29
C MET A 1 25.11 3.70 4.67
N SER A 2 25.08 2.46 5.15
CA SER A 2 24.69 2.14 6.53
C SER A 2 25.96 2.09 7.38
N SER A 3 26.07 2.94 8.39
CA SER A 3 27.27 3.04 9.22
C SER A 3 26.98 2.61 10.67
N ASN A 4 27.83 1.77 11.22
CA ASN A 4 27.74 1.31 12.61
C ASN A 4 28.36 2.36 13.54
N VAL A 5 27.62 2.81 14.55
CA VAL A 5 28.04 3.87 15.50
C VAL A 5 27.54 3.51 16.89
N ASN A 6 28.39 3.65 17.92
CA ASN A 6 27.92 3.54 19.29
C ASN A 6 27.14 4.80 19.64
N PHE A 7 25.85 4.64 19.98
CA PHE A 7 25.01 5.80 20.25
C PHE A 7 25.40 6.45 21.58
N THR A 8 25.99 7.63 21.48
CA THR A 8 26.28 8.56 22.57
C THR A 8 25.78 9.96 22.17
N GLN A 9 25.54 10.84 23.14
CA GLN A 9 25.08 12.21 22.85
C GLN A 9 26.03 12.92 21.87
N VAL A 10 27.34 12.78 22.09
CA VAL A 10 28.39 13.36 21.26
C VAL A 10 28.35 12.76 19.85
N ALA A 11 28.29 11.43 19.74
CA ALA A 11 28.25 10.76 18.43
C ALA A 11 27.02 11.16 17.63
N LEU A 12 25.84 11.20 18.26
CA LEU A 12 24.60 11.56 17.59
C LEU A 12 24.58 13.02 17.16
N ASN A 13 25.06 13.94 17.99
CA ASN A 13 25.15 15.36 17.63
C ASN A 13 26.10 15.60 16.45
N GLY A 14 27.19 14.83 16.36
CA GLY A 14 28.22 14.94 15.31
C GLY A 14 27.92 14.19 14.02
N LEU A 15 26.76 13.55 13.86
CA LEU A 15 26.44 12.81 12.63
C LEU A 15 26.35 13.75 11.42
N PRO A 16 27.00 13.43 10.29
CA PRO A 16 26.97 14.27 9.11
C PRO A 16 25.57 14.31 8.48
N LEU A 17 25.24 15.46 7.90
CA LEU A 17 24.00 15.66 7.15
C LEU A 17 24.13 15.05 5.75
N PRO A 18 23.16 14.25 5.29
CA PRO A 18 23.15 13.72 3.93
C PRO A 18 22.77 14.82 2.92
N ALA A 19 22.96 14.54 1.62
CA ALA A 19 22.59 15.45 0.55
C ALA A 19 21.09 15.81 0.58
N PRO A 20 20.66 16.96 0.02
CA PRO A 20 19.26 17.35 -0.01
C PRO A 20 18.34 16.25 -0.59
N GLY A 21 17.29 15.90 0.15
CA GLY A 21 16.35 14.84 -0.24
C GLY A 21 16.78 13.42 0.15
N GLU A 22 18.03 13.23 0.60
CA GLU A 22 18.53 11.95 1.07
C GLU A 22 18.37 11.77 2.59
N ARG A 23 18.57 10.53 3.02
CA ARG A 23 18.53 10.13 4.43
C ARG A 23 19.69 9.19 4.73
N ALA A 24 20.46 9.51 5.77
CA ALA A 24 21.49 8.62 6.29
C ALA A 24 20.90 7.73 7.38
N VAL A 25 21.39 6.49 7.49
CA VAL A 25 20.97 5.53 8.51
C VAL A 25 22.21 5.00 9.23
N TYR A 26 22.18 5.08 10.56
CA TYR A 26 23.25 4.60 11.42
C TYR A 26 22.70 3.56 12.39
N HIS A 27 23.47 2.51 12.69
CA HIS A 27 23.06 1.41 13.57
C HIS A 27 23.79 1.49 14.91
N ASP A 28 23.08 1.23 16.01
CA ASP A 28 23.67 1.23 17.35
C ASP A 28 24.57 -0.01 17.50
N PHE A 29 25.88 0.21 17.59
CA PHE A 29 26.88 -0.87 17.65
C PHE A 29 28.15 -0.45 18.39
N GLY A 30 28.84 -1.41 19.01
CA GLY A 30 30.16 -1.20 19.61
C GLY A 30 30.16 -0.67 21.05
N GLY A 31 29.00 -0.32 21.62
CA GLY A 31 28.84 -0.05 23.05
C GLY A 31 28.38 -1.27 23.83
N SER A 32 28.70 -1.33 25.13
CA SER A 32 28.23 -2.40 26.03
C SER A 32 26.70 -2.46 26.16
N GLN A 33 26.03 -1.33 25.99
CA GLN A 33 24.58 -1.20 26.00
C GLN A 33 23.97 -1.09 24.60
N SER A 34 24.76 -1.24 23.54
CA SER A 34 24.25 -1.12 22.17
C SER A 34 23.21 -2.19 21.86
N VAL A 35 22.17 -1.80 21.12
CA VAL A 35 21.06 -2.70 20.78
C VAL A 35 21.06 -3.02 19.29
N SER A 36 21.35 -4.27 18.95
CA SER A 36 21.25 -4.75 17.57
C SER A 36 19.84 -4.58 17.01
N GLY A 37 19.72 -3.92 15.86
CA GLY A 37 18.45 -3.58 15.22
C GLY A 37 17.90 -2.20 15.57
N LEU A 38 18.47 -1.51 16.57
CA LEU A 38 18.24 -0.08 16.79
C LEU A 38 19.05 0.74 15.77
N GLU A 39 18.39 1.69 15.13
CA GLU A 39 18.99 2.61 14.17
C GLU A 39 18.52 4.04 14.43
N VAL A 40 19.31 5.01 13.95
CA VAL A 40 18.93 6.42 13.85
C VAL A 40 18.98 6.84 12.40
N ARG A 41 17.88 7.43 11.93
CA ARG A 41 17.76 8.00 10.59
C ARG A 41 17.90 9.51 10.67
N VAL A 42 18.80 10.06 9.87
CA VAL A 42 19.12 11.49 9.81
C VAL A 42 18.63 12.06 8.48
N THR A 43 17.82 13.11 8.52
CA THR A 43 17.41 13.85 7.32
C THR A 43 18.45 14.90 6.94
N SER A 44 18.42 15.40 5.70
CA SER A 44 19.25 16.54 5.27
C SER A 44 19.03 17.81 6.11
N THR A 45 17.86 17.93 6.76
CA THR A 45 17.52 19.01 7.71
C THR A 45 18.00 18.76 9.14
N GLY A 46 18.73 17.67 9.39
CA GLY A 46 19.31 17.36 10.71
C GLY A 46 18.38 16.68 11.71
N VAL A 47 17.13 16.36 11.32
CA VAL A 47 16.19 15.61 12.18
C VAL A 47 16.68 14.18 12.35
N LYS A 48 16.83 13.76 13.60
CA LYS A 48 17.31 12.42 13.98
C LYS A 48 16.16 11.64 14.59
N THR A 49 15.80 10.52 13.97
CA THR A 49 14.69 9.69 14.43
C THR A 49 15.18 8.28 14.72
N PHE A 50 14.95 7.80 15.94
CA PHE A 50 15.20 6.42 16.32
C PHE A 50 14.13 5.49 15.74
N SER A 51 14.57 4.37 15.20
CA SER A 51 13.70 3.28 14.77
C SER A 51 14.33 1.92 15.03
N VAL A 52 13.49 0.89 15.11
CA VAL A 52 13.92 -0.50 14.97
C VAL A 52 13.70 -0.93 13.52
N PHE A 53 14.69 -1.55 12.90
CA PHE A 53 14.51 -2.22 11.62
C PHE A 53 14.90 -3.70 11.76
N LYS A 54 13.90 -4.57 11.83
CA LYS A 54 14.09 -6.01 12.02
C LYS A 54 12.97 -6.80 11.35
N ARG A 55 13.22 -8.08 11.10
CA ARG A 55 12.22 -8.99 10.55
C ARG A 55 11.25 -9.45 11.63
N VAL A 56 9.96 -9.40 11.33
CA VAL A 56 8.93 -10.09 12.12
C VAL A 56 9.11 -11.59 11.92
N ALA A 57 9.05 -12.40 12.99
CA ALA A 57 9.11 -13.85 12.88
C ALA A 57 7.96 -14.37 11.99
N GLY A 58 8.29 -15.16 10.97
CA GLY A 58 7.32 -15.60 9.95
C GLY A 58 6.81 -14.51 9.00
N GLY A 59 7.24 -13.25 9.16
CA GLY A 59 6.75 -12.09 8.42
C GLY A 59 7.82 -11.42 7.53
N LYS A 60 7.56 -10.16 7.18
CA LYS A 60 8.45 -9.30 6.39
C LYS A 60 9.34 -8.43 7.30
N PRO A 61 10.43 -7.84 6.79
CA PRO A 61 11.16 -6.77 7.48
C PRO A 61 10.22 -5.60 7.76
N GLU A 62 10.22 -5.13 9.01
CA GLU A 62 9.41 -4.01 9.46
C GLU A 62 10.30 -2.93 10.08
N ARG A 63 9.95 -1.68 9.82
CA ARG A 63 10.55 -0.52 10.47
C ARG A 63 9.55 0.09 11.44
N VAL A 64 9.90 0.12 12.73
CA VAL A 64 9.08 0.70 13.79
C VAL A 64 9.75 1.95 14.34
N THR A 65 9.12 3.12 14.16
CA THR A 65 9.62 4.39 14.70
C THR A 65 9.41 4.47 16.21
N ILE A 66 10.47 4.84 16.93
CA ILE A 66 10.46 5.02 18.39
C ILE A 66 10.17 6.49 18.76
N GLY A 67 10.86 7.43 18.10
CA GLY A 67 10.73 8.87 18.36
C GLY A 67 11.96 9.66 17.92
N LYS A 68 11.91 10.98 18.10
CA LYS A 68 12.98 11.89 17.69
C LYS A 68 14.00 12.09 18.82
N PHE A 69 15.26 12.28 18.45
CA PHE A 69 16.28 12.78 19.36
C PHE A 69 16.31 14.31 19.31
N PRO A 70 16.46 15.03 20.44
CA PRO A 70 16.70 14.54 21.80
C PRO A 70 15.44 14.28 22.64
N GLU A 71 14.23 14.46 22.09
CA GLU A 71 12.96 14.22 22.82
C GLU A 71 12.88 12.82 23.45
N VAL A 72 13.41 11.81 22.76
CA VAL A 72 13.68 10.47 23.28
C VAL A 72 15.17 10.35 23.55
N SER A 73 15.53 10.04 24.79
CA SER A 73 16.94 9.80 25.15
C SER A 73 17.45 8.47 24.57
N ILE A 74 18.77 8.31 24.48
CA ILE A 74 19.39 7.07 23.97
C ILE A 74 18.98 5.86 24.81
N ASP A 75 18.94 6.00 26.14
CA ASP A 75 18.56 4.90 27.02
C ASP A 75 17.07 4.53 26.87
N GLN A 76 16.20 5.53 26.72
CA GLN A 76 14.79 5.30 26.42
C GLN A 76 14.64 4.62 25.05
N ALA A 77 15.42 5.03 24.04
CA ALA A 77 15.41 4.43 22.72
C ALA A 77 15.86 2.96 22.78
N ARG A 78 16.95 2.65 23.49
CA ARG A 78 17.45 1.28 23.71
C ARG A 78 16.43 0.41 24.44
N LYS A 79 15.80 0.92 25.50
CA LYS A 79 14.76 0.19 26.25
C LYS A 79 13.55 -0.12 25.37
N LYS A 80 13.02 0.89 24.65
CA LYS A 80 11.89 0.70 23.72
C LYS A 80 12.25 -0.23 22.57
N ALA A 81 13.48 -0.13 22.05
CA ALA A 81 13.96 -1.00 20.99
C ALA A 81 13.97 -2.47 21.41
N LYS A 82 14.49 -2.79 22.61
CA LYS A 82 14.47 -4.17 23.15
C LYS A 82 13.05 -4.73 23.23
N ALA A 83 12.09 -3.95 23.72
CA ALA A 83 10.69 -4.36 23.78
C ALA A 83 10.11 -4.63 22.38
N ILE A 84 10.28 -3.69 21.44
CA ILE A 84 9.82 -3.86 20.05
C ILE A 84 10.47 -5.09 19.41
N ILE A 85 11.77 -5.33 19.64
CA ILE A 85 12.48 -6.48 19.10
C ILE A 85 11.91 -7.80 19.64
N ALA A 86 11.54 -7.84 20.93
CA ALA A 86 10.89 -9.00 21.52
C ALA A 86 9.53 -9.28 20.87
N ASP A 87 8.71 -8.25 20.67
CA ASP A 87 7.41 -8.36 19.99
C ASP A 87 7.59 -8.90 18.55
N LEU A 88 8.51 -8.32 17.79
CA LEU A 88 8.82 -8.75 16.41
C LEU A 88 9.32 -10.19 16.38
N ALA A 89 10.12 -10.62 17.35
CA ALA A 89 10.60 -11.99 17.48
C ALA A 89 9.49 -12.98 17.85
N ALA A 90 8.47 -12.54 18.59
CA ALA A 90 7.26 -13.31 18.87
C ALA A 90 6.28 -13.33 17.68
N GLY A 91 6.61 -12.67 16.56
CA GLY A 91 5.73 -12.56 15.39
C GLY A 91 4.66 -11.49 15.52
N VAL A 92 4.70 -10.65 16.56
CA VAL A 92 3.77 -9.56 16.78
C VAL A 92 4.30 -8.30 16.10
N SER A 93 3.59 -7.83 15.07
CA SER A 93 3.90 -6.54 14.43
C SER A 93 3.24 -5.38 15.19
N PRO A 94 4.02 -4.44 15.78
CA PRO A 94 3.44 -3.31 16.50
C PRO A 94 2.61 -2.39 15.59
N SER A 95 2.92 -2.33 14.28
CA SER A 95 2.12 -1.57 13.33
C SER A 95 0.77 -2.24 13.07
N GLU A 96 0.74 -3.58 12.96
CA GLU A 96 -0.51 -4.34 12.82
C GLU A 96 -1.39 -4.21 14.07
N THR A 97 -0.84 -4.39 15.28
CA THR A 97 -1.62 -4.26 16.53
C THR A 97 -2.25 -2.87 16.67
N LYS A 98 -1.52 -1.80 16.30
CA LYS A 98 -2.08 -0.43 16.30
C LYS A 98 -3.20 -0.26 15.28
N ARG A 99 -3.09 -0.89 14.11
CA ARG A 99 -4.15 -0.83 13.09
C ARG A 99 -5.36 -1.66 13.50
N GLU A 100 -5.15 -2.82 14.12
CA GLU A 100 -6.21 -3.66 14.66
C GLU A 100 -7.00 -2.95 15.77
N ALA A 101 -6.33 -2.23 16.66
CA ALA A 101 -6.99 -1.42 17.68
C ALA A 101 -7.86 -0.31 17.05
N LYS A 102 -7.32 0.37 16.03
CA LYS A 102 -8.06 1.41 15.26
C LYS A 102 -9.22 0.85 14.43
N ALA A 103 -9.19 -0.44 14.10
CA ALA A 103 -10.22 -1.12 13.31
C ALA A 103 -11.51 -1.42 14.10
N GLN A 104 -11.50 -1.26 15.43
CA GLN A 104 -12.69 -1.51 16.25
C GLN A 104 -13.78 -0.48 15.93
N GLY A 105 -14.95 -0.95 15.50
CA GLY A 105 -16.10 -0.10 15.16
C GLY A 105 -16.01 0.65 13.83
N MET A 106 -14.88 0.58 13.12
CA MET A 106 -14.67 1.32 11.87
C MET A 106 -15.49 0.72 10.71
N THR A 107 -16.22 1.57 9.99
CA THR A 107 -16.93 1.20 8.76
C THR A 107 -15.96 0.99 7.59
N LEU A 108 -16.39 0.25 6.56
CA LEU A 108 -15.56 0.08 5.36
C LEU A 108 -15.24 1.41 4.67
N ALA A 109 -16.18 2.37 4.65
CA ALA A 109 -15.96 3.68 4.08
C ALA A 109 -14.83 4.43 4.80
N GLU A 110 -14.85 4.45 6.12
CA GLU A 110 -13.80 5.05 6.94
C GLU A 110 -12.47 4.33 6.78
N ALA A 111 -12.50 3.00 6.74
CA ALA A 111 -11.32 2.17 6.52
C ALA A 111 -10.66 2.44 5.17
N VAL A 112 -11.45 2.59 4.10
CA VAL A 112 -10.94 2.93 2.76
C VAL A 112 -10.33 4.34 2.76
N THR A 113 -11.01 5.33 3.35
CA THR A 113 -10.52 6.71 3.42
C THR A 113 -9.20 6.80 4.19
N ARG A 114 -9.10 6.11 5.32
CA ARG A 114 -7.87 6.11 6.11
C ARG A 114 -6.76 5.28 5.45
N TYR A 115 -7.10 4.18 4.79
CA TYR A 115 -6.15 3.38 4.01
C TYR A 115 -5.49 4.21 2.91
N ILE A 116 -6.22 5.03 2.16
CA ILE A 116 -5.61 5.85 1.10
C ILE A 116 -4.68 6.96 1.60
N GLU A 117 -4.84 7.38 2.86
CA GLU A 117 -3.99 8.38 3.52
C GLU A 117 -2.72 7.73 4.07
N GLU A 118 -2.87 6.61 4.78
CA GLU A 118 -1.79 5.96 5.52
C GLU A 118 -0.97 5.00 4.63
N GLN A 119 -1.55 4.43 3.57
CA GLN A 119 -0.87 3.43 2.75
C GLN A 119 0.26 4.04 1.92
N THR A 120 1.42 3.41 2.02
CA THR A 120 2.58 3.67 1.18
C THR A 120 2.79 2.52 0.20
N ARG A 121 3.42 2.82 -0.92
CA ARG A 121 3.74 1.86 -1.96
C ARG A 121 5.04 1.13 -1.57
N GLU A 122 5.09 -0.17 -1.82
CA GLU A 122 6.26 -0.99 -1.46
C GLU A 122 7.53 -0.62 -2.26
N ASP A 123 7.38 -0.04 -3.46
CA ASP A 123 8.49 0.26 -4.37
C ASP A 123 9.36 1.43 -3.89
N ASN A 124 8.73 2.53 -3.46
CA ASN A 124 9.40 3.78 -3.13
C ASN A 124 9.01 4.35 -1.76
N GLY A 125 8.11 3.68 -1.02
CA GLY A 125 7.60 4.19 0.25
C GLY A 125 6.77 5.47 0.13
N MET A 126 6.43 5.92 -1.08
CA MET A 126 5.57 7.07 -1.30
C MET A 126 4.10 6.69 -1.12
N HIS A 127 3.26 7.66 -0.76
CA HIS A 127 1.82 7.45 -0.68
C HIS A 127 1.22 7.09 -2.06
N LEU A 128 0.02 6.52 -2.03
CA LEU A 128 -0.73 6.19 -3.26
C LEU A 128 -0.89 7.43 -4.17
N LYS A 129 -0.83 7.21 -5.50
CA LYS A 129 -1.02 8.26 -6.50
C LYS A 129 -2.42 8.87 -6.36
N ALA A 130 -2.56 10.17 -6.62
CA ALA A 130 -3.83 10.89 -6.50
C ALA A 130 -4.98 10.21 -7.26
N ARG A 131 -4.73 9.72 -8.49
CA ARG A 131 -5.71 8.96 -9.28
C ARG A 131 -6.18 7.69 -8.57
N THR A 132 -5.25 6.93 -8.00
CA THR A 132 -5.58 5.70 -7.25
C THR A 132 -6.41 6.00 -6.01
N LYS A 133 -6.09 7.09 -5.29
CA LYS A 133 -6.89 7.56 -4.15
C LYS A 133 -8.32 7.89 -4.58
N ALA A 134 -8.48 8.66 -5.65
CA ALA A 134 -9.79 9.02 -6.21
C ALA A 134 -10.59 7.78 -6.65
N ASP A 135 -9.93 6.82 -7.32
CA ASP A 135 -10.57 5.56 -7.73
C ASP A 135 -11.10 4.78 -6.53
N TYR A 136 -10.31 4.65 -5.45
CA TYR A 136 -10.71 3.94 -4.23
C TYR A 136 -11.86 4.63 -3.50
N LEU A 137 -11.82 5.96 -3.38
CA LEU A 137 -12.95 6.75 -2.85
C LEU A 137 -14.20 6.53 -3.70
N GLY A 138 -14.08 6.50 -5.02
CA GLY A 138 -15.19 6.22 -5.93
C GLY A 138 -15.84 4.85 -5.71
N MET A 139 -15.09 3.86 -5.21
CA MET A 139 -15.65 2.52 -4.96
C MET A 139 -16.64 2.47 -3.80
N ILE A 140 -16.52 3.36 -2.82
CA ILE A 140 -17.42 3.39 -1.64
C ILE A 140 -18.62 4.34 -1.82
N GLN A 141 -18.60 5.20 -2.86
CA GLN A 141 -19.67 6.17 -3.07
C GLN A 141 -21.01 5.50 -3.41
N PRO A 142 -22.14 6.03 -2.88
CA PRO A 142 -23.46 5.53 -3.24
C PRO A 142 -23.82 5.87 -4.70
N SER A 143 -24.88 5.24 -5.18
CA SER A 143 -25.56 5.67 -6.40
C SER A 143 -26.09 7.09 -6.23
N ARG A 144 -25.92 7.93 -7.25
CA ARG A 144 -26.44 9.30 -7.29
C ARG A 144 -27.33 9.49 -8.50
N ALA A 145 -28.31 10.40 -8.43
CA ALA A 145 -29.07 10.79 -9.60
C ALA A 145 -28.20 11.67 -10.52
N THR A 146 -28.31 11.46 -11.83
CA THR A 146 -27.75 12.37 -12.83
C THR A 146 -28.63 13.60 -12.98
N VAL A 147 -28.14 14.65 -13.66
CA VAL A 147 -28.93 15.87 -13.96
C VAL A 147 -30.26 15.54 -14.65
N LYS A 148 -30.31 14.44 -15.40
CA LYS A 148 -31.51 13.91 -16.07
C LYS A 148 -32.34 12.94 -15.21
N GLY A 149 -32.12 12.91 -13.89
CA GLY A 149 -32.83 12.04 -12.93
C GLY A 149 -32.44 10.55 -12.94
N LYS A 150 -31.69 10.06 -13.93
CA LYS A 150 -31.31 8.63 -14.01
C LYS A 150 -30.30 8.27 -12.91
N PRO A 151 -30.49 7.15 -12.17
CA PRO A 151 -29.55 6.74 -11.13
C PRO A 151 -28.25 6.20 -11.73
N THR A 152 -27.12 6.55 -11.13
CA THR A 152 -25.82 5.94 -11.46
C THR A 152 -25.70 4.57 -10.78
N LYS A 153 -24.82 3.72 -11.31
CA LYS A 153 -24.53 2.39 -10.74
C LYS A 153 -23.75 2.43 -9.40
N GLY A 154 -23.41 3.62 -8.87
CA GLY A 154 -22.63 3.82 -7.63
C GLY A 154 -21.21 3.23 -7.69
N GLY A 155 -20.56 3.06 -6.54
CA GLY A 155 -19.26 2.40 -6.42
C GLY A 155 -19.34 0.86 -6.31
N LEU A 156 -18.22 0.17 -6.55
CA LEU A 156 -18.13 -1.31 -6.50
C LEU A 156 -18.36 -1.88 -5.10
N LEU A 157 -17.99 -1.14 -4.06
CA LEU A 157 -18.06 -1.54 -2.65
C LEU A 157 -19.16 -0.78 -1.87
N ARG A 158 -19.97 0.01 -2.56
CA ARG A 158 -21.02 0.88 -1.96
C ARG A 158 -21.95 0.16 -0.98
N LYS A 159 -22.26 -1.12 -1.24
CA LYS A 159 -23.16 -1.94 -0.40
C LYS A 159 -22.54 -2.33 0.94
N LEU A 160 -21.21 -2.43 1.00
CA LEU A 160 -20.48 -2.73 2.23
C LEU A 160 -19.97 -1.46 2.93
N ALA A 161 -20.06 -0.30 2.28
CA ALA A 161 -19.44 0.95 2.73
C ALA A 161 -19.80 1.34 4.18
N LYS A 162 -21.07 1.18 4.58
CA LYS A 162 -21.53 1.52 5.93
C LYS A 162 -21.34 0.41 6.96
N LYS A 163 -20.89 -0.78 6.54
CA LYS A 163 -20.77 -1.94 7.41
C LYS A 163 -19.43 -1.91 8.15
N PRO A 164 -19.37 -2.27 9.44
CA PRO A 164 -18.10 -2.36 10.14
C PRO A 164 -17.22 -3.46 9.53
N ILE A 165 -15.93 -3.17 9.33
CA ILE A 165 -15.01 -4.05 8.59
C ILE A 165 -14.87 -5.45 9.21
N ARG A 166 -15.04 -5.57 10.52
CA ARG A 166 -15.01 -6.85 11.25
C ARG A 166 -16.31 -7.67 11.16
N ALA A 167 -17.42 -7.04 10.77
CA ALA A 167 -18.70 -7.73 10.59
C ALA A 167 -18.97 -8.12 9.14
N ILE A 168 -18.07 -7.78 8.20
CA ILE A 168 -18.19 -8.20 6.81
C ILE A 168 -17.94 -9.70 6.73
N THR A 169 -18.87 -10.42 6.12
CA THR A 169 -18.80 -11.88 6.00
C THR A 169 -18.37 -12.32 4.61
N ALA A 170 -17.85 -13.54 4.49
CA ALA A 170 -17.49 -14.13 3.19
C ALA A 170 -18.68 -14.19 2.23
N GLY A 171 -19.89 -14.51 2.71
CA GLY A 171 -21.10 -14.57 1.91
C GLY A 171 -21.46 -13.22 1.28
N GLU A 172 -21.35 -12.14 2.03
CA GLU A 172 -21.61 -10.78 1.52
C GLU A 172 -20.59 -10.34 0.48
N ILE A 173 -19.32 -10.69 0.67
CA ILE A 173 -18.26 -10.43 -0.32
C ILE A 173 -18.57 -11.16 -1.62
N LYS A 174 -18.97 -12.44 -1.55
CA LYS A 174 -19.38 -13.24 -2.72
C LYS A 174 -20.58 -12.58 -3.42
N ALA A 175 -21.61 -12.17 -2.68
CA ALA A 175 -22.81 -11.53 -3.23
C ALA A 175 -22.48 -10.22 -3.99
N VAL A 176 -21.67 -9.35 -3.39
CA VAL A 176 -21.22 -8.10 -4.02
C VAL A 176 -20.39 -8.38 -5.28
N ASN A 177 -19.53 -9.40 -5.26
CA ASN A 177 -18.74 -9.78 -6.42
C ASN A 177 -19.63 -10.29 -7.58
N ILE A 178 -20.63 -11.14 -7.28
CA ILE A 178 -21.58 -11.66 -8.29
C ILE A 178 -22.35 -10.51 -8.94
N GLU A 179 -22.88 -9.58 -8.14
CA GLU A 179 -23.61 -8.41 -8.65
C GLU A 179 -22.71 -7.53 -9.53
N ASN A 180 -21.49 -7.23 -9.07
CA ASN A 180 -20.55 -6.44 -9.85
C ASN A 180 -20.19 -7.14 -11.17
N LYS A 181 -20.04 -8.47 -11.17
CA LYS A 181 -19.76 -9.25 -12.39
C LYS A 181 -20.91 -9.11 -13.39
N ALA A 182 -22.15 -9.19 -12.92
CA ALA A 182 -23.34 -9.01 -13.76
C ALA A 182 -23.49 -7.58 -14.32
N GLN A 183 -23.19 -6.55 -13.52
CA GLN A 183 -23.45 -5.16 -13.92
C GLN A 183 -22.33 -4.50 -14.74
N ARG A 184 -21.09 -5.00 -14.59
CA ARG A 184 -19.86 -4.30 -15.03
C ARG A 184 -18.79 -5.21 -15.63
N GLY A 185 -18.99 -6.53 -15.60
CA GLY A 185 -18.05 -7.52 -16.09
C GLY A 185 -17.01 -7.96 -15.06
N GLU A 186 -16.33 -9.05 -15.39
CA GLU A 186 -15.45 -9.79 -14.48
C GLU A 186 -14.25 -8.97 -13.99
N ARG A 187 -13.61 -8.19 -14.87
CA ARG A 187 -12.42 -7.39 -14.52
C ARG A 187 -12.73 -6.34 -13.45
N GLN A 188 -13.86 -5.63 -13.58
CA GLN A 188 -14.25 -4.60 -12.60
C GLN A 188 -14.64 -5.22 -11.26
N ALA A 189 -15.36 -6.35 -11.27
CA ALA A 189 -15.70 -7.08 -10.07
C ALA A 189 -14.44 -7.55 -9.31
N ALA A 190 -13.51 -8.18 -10.03
CA ALA A 190 -12.24 -8.63 -9.47
C ALA A 190 -11.41 -7.46 -8.90
N TYR A 191 -11.38 -6.32 -9.57
CA TYR A 191 -10.67 -5.13 -9.08
C TYR A 191 -11.25 -4.62 -7.76
N GLY A 192 -12.57 -4.55 -7.62
CA GLY A 192 -13.22 -4.19 -6.35
C GLY A 192 -12.85 -5.16 -5.22
N MET A 193 -12.76 -6.45 -5.52
CA MET A 193 -12.37 -7.48 -4.56
C MET A 193 -10.89 -7.42 -4.18
N GLN A 194 -10.00 -7.05 -5.12
CA GLN A 194 -8.59 -6.79 -4.81
C GLN A 194 -8.45 -5.64 -3.81
N VAL A 195 -9.18 -4.53 -4.02
CA VAL A 195 -9.13 -3.38 -3.11
C VAL A 195 -9.71 -3.73 -1.75
N LEU A 196 -10.85 -4.42 -1.70
CA LEU A 196 -11.44 -4.86 -0.44
C LEU A 196 -10.48 -5.76 0.34
N ARG A 197 -9.84 -6.74 -0.31
CA ARG A 197 -8.84 -7.61 0.32
C ARG A 197 -7.67 -6.80 0.86
N ALA A 198 -7.15 -5.84 0.10
CA ALA A 198 -6.03 -5.00 0.53
C ALA A 198 -6.38 -4.17 1.78
N VAL A 199 -7.57 -3.56 1.80
CA VAL A 199 -8.05 -2.77 2.95
C VAL A 199 -8.25 -3.64 4.17
N LEU A 200 -8.93 -4.80 4.05
CA LEU A 200 -9.13 -5.71 5.19
C LEU A 200 -7.79 -6.23 5.73
N GLY A 201 -6.86 -6.60 4.84
CA GLY A 201 -5.52 -7.02 5.22
C GLY A 201 -4.71 -5.92 5.91
N PHE A 202 -4.83 -4.67 5.48
CA PHE A 202 -4.16 -3.53 6.13
C PHE A 202 -4.56 -3.38 7.60
N TYR A 203 -5.83 -3.67 7.94
CA TYR A 203 -6.37 -3.62 9.30
C TYR A 203 -6.29 -4.94 10.08
N GLY A 204 -5.61 -5.96 9.55
CA GLY A 204 -5.47 -7.26 10.21
C GLY A 204 -6.80 -8.04 10.33
N VAL A 205 -7.79 -7.74 9.50
CA VAL A 205 -9.09 -8.42 9.57
C VAL A 205 -8.97 -9.82 8.95
N VAL A 206 -9.02 -10.83 9.82
CA VAL A 206 -9.08 -12.24 9.40
C VAL A 206 -10.55 -12.65 9.24
N LEU A 207 -10.94 -12.96 8.01
CA LEU A 207 -12.28 -13.44 7.69
C LEU A 207 -12.38 -14.95 7.92
N LYS A 208 -13.43 -15.38 8.63
CA LYS A 208 -13.84 -16.80 8.62
C LYS A 208 -14.27 -17.18 7.21
N ASP A 209 -13.73 -18.29 6.69
CA ASP A 209 -14.01 -18.80 5.34
C ASP A 209 -13.73 -17.78 4.22
N SER A 210 -12.60 -17.08 4.33
CA SER A 210 -12.21 -16.02 3.40
C SER A 210 -12.30 -16.46 1.93
N PRO A 211 -13.06 -15.77 1.08
CA PRO A 211 -13.16 -16.10 -0.35
C PRO A 211 -11.89 -15.71 -1.13
N PHE A 212 -10.87 -15.18 -0.44
CA PHE A 212 -9.59 -14.78 -1.00
C PHE A 212 -8.46 -15.77 -0.71
N ASP A 213 -8.65 -16.70 0.23
CA ASP A 213 -7.63 -17.69 0.57
C ASP A 213 -7.57 -18.79 -0.50
N LYS A 214 -6.35 -19.32 -0.72
CA LYS A 214 -6.13 -20.47 -1.58
C LYS A 214 -6.67 -21.76 -0.98
N LYS A 215 -6.76 -21.83 0.36
CA LYS A 215 -7.27 -23.01 1.10
C LYS A 215 -8.79 -23.19 0.95
N THR A 216 -9.52 -22.12 0.71
CA THR A 216 -10.97 -22.15 0.47
C THR A 216 -11.29 -22.92 -0.83
N PRO A 217 -12.31 -23.80 -0.84
CA PRO A 217 -12.70 -24.55 -2.03
C PRO A 217 -12.86 -23.66 -3.27
N LYS A 218 -12.44 -24.16 -4.44
CA LYS A 218 -12.40 -23.35 -5.67
C LYS A 218 -13.75 -22.74 -6.06
N ALA A 219 -14.85 -23.47 -5.84
CA ALA A 219 -16.22 -23.00 -6.11
C ALA A 219 -16.63 -21.80 -5.25
N GLU A 220 -16.00 -21.65 -4.09
CA GLU A 220 -16.28 -20.62 -3.10
C GLU A 220 -15.30 -19.44 -3.17
N ARG A 221 -14.27 -19.55 -4.00
CA ARG A 221 -13.22 -18.54 -4.11
C ARG A 221 -13.57 -17.49 -5.16
N VAL A 222 -13.32 -16.22 -4.86
CA VAL A 222 -13.33 -15.16 -5.87
C VAL A 222 -12.09 -15.32 -6.75
N VAL A 223 -12.30 -15.70 -8.01
CA VAL A 223 -11.21 -15.76 -9.00
C VAL A 223 -10.87 -14.34 -9.44
N ILE A 224 -9.67 -13.91 -9.10
CA ILE A 224 -9.10 -12.67 -9.59
C ILE A 224 -8.23 -13.06 -10.79
N PRO A 225 -8.63 -12.74 -12.04
CA PRO A 225 -7.85 -13.12 -13.21
C PRO A 225 -6.47 -12.50 -13.11
N LYS A 226 -5.43 -13.30 -13.38
CA LYS A 226 -4.08 -12.76 -13.54
C LYS A 226 -4.10 -11.85 -14.77
N THR A 227 -3.45 -10.70 -14.67
CA THR A 227 -3.11 -9.90 -15.84
C THR A 227 -2.29 -10.80 -16.76
N GLN A 228 -2.85 -11.14 -17.92
CA GLN A 228 -2.08 -11.81 -18.97
C GLN A 228 -0.97 -10.85 -19.38
N ALA A 229 0.23 -11.37 -19.67
CA ALA A 229 1.23 -10.56 -20.37
C ALA A 229 0.52 -9.97 -21.60
N ALA A 230 0.65 -8.66 -21.81
CA ALA A 230 0.17 -8.09 -23.05
C ALA A 230 0.82 -8.89 -24.19
N ASP A 231 0.04 -9.24 -25.20
CA ASP A 231 0.63 -9.80 -26.40
C ASP A 231 1.45 -8.65 -27.01
N ASP A 232 2.74 -8.65 -26.71
CA ASP A 232 3.67 -7.60 -27.14
C ASP A 232 4.03 -7.79 -28.61
N ALA A 233 3.62 -8.89 -29.25
CA ALA A 233 3.91 -9.18 -30.65
C ALA A 233 3.53 -8.03 -31.61
N PRO A 234 2.34 -7.39 -31.52
CA PRO A 234 1.97 -6.27 -32.39
C PRO A 234 2.83 -5.03 -32.13
N VAL A 235 3.13 -4.73 -30.86
CA VAL A 235 3.97 -3.58 -30.48
C VAL A 235 5.41 -3.80 -30.94
N LYS A 236 5.98 -4.99 -30.71
CA LYS A 236 7.31 -5.36 -31.16
C LYS A 236 7.41 -5.37 -32.68
N ALA A 237 6.41 -5.90 -33.38
CA ALA A 237 6.33 -5.86 -34.84
C ALA A 237 6.23 -4.42 -35.37
N LEU A 238 5.48 -3.54 -34.69
CA LEU A 238 5.41 -2.13 -35.06
C LEU A 238 6.75 -1.43 -34.82
N LEU A 239 7.40 -1.67 -33.68
CA LEU A 239 8.71 -1.10 -33.33
C LEU A 239 9.81 -1.57 -34.30
N SER A 240 9.82 -2.84 -34.70
CA SER A 240 10.78 -3.37 -35.68
C SER A 240 10.54 -2.86 -37.10
N ASN A 241 9.31 -2.42 -37.39
CA ASN A 241 8.88 -1.97 -38.72
C ASN A 241 8.51 -0.48 -38.74
N LEU A 242 8.97 0.31 -37.76
CA LEU A 242 8.69 1.75 -37.68
C LEU A 242 9.02 2.46 -39.00
N GLY A 243 10.13 2.11 -39.64
CA GLY A 243 10.55 2.72 -40.91
C GLY A 243 9.69 2.35 -42.12
N THR A 244 9.03 1.18 -42.15
CA THR A 244 8.08 0.84 -43.22
C THR A 244 6.70 1.45 -42.94
N PHE A 245 6.31 1.51 -41.67
CA PHE A 245 5.12 2.22 -41.22
C PHE A 245 5.17 3.72 -41.59
N TRP A 246 6.26 4.42 -41.27
CA TRP A 246 6.42 5.84 -41.61
C TRP A 246 6.49 6.09 -43.12
N ARG A 247 7.14 5.20 -43.90
CA ARG A 247 7.14 5.30 -45.37
C ARG A 247 5.75 5.11 -45.97
N GLY A 248 4.96 4.16 -45.44
CA GLY A 248 3.56 3.97 -45.85
C GLY A 248 2.69 5.18 -45.53
N LEU A 249 2.85 5.77 -44.34
CA LEU A 249 2.13 6.97 -43.94
C LEU A 249 2.48 8.18 -44.83
N SER A 250 3.76 8.38 -45.15
CA SER A 250 4.21 9.46 -46.04
C SER A 250 3.78 9.27 -47.49
N ALA A 251 3.53 8.03 -47.93
CA ALA A 251 3.03 7.70 -49.26
C ALA A 251 1.51 7.79 -49.38
N MET A 252 0.78 7.98 -48.27
CA MET A 252 -0.65 8.21 -48.32
C MET A 252 -0.93 9.57 -48.97
N PRO A 253 -1.95 9.66 -49.85
CA PRO A 253 -2.32 10.93 -50.46
C PRO A 253 -2.72 11.91 -49.36
N GLN A 254 -1.99 13.01 -49.26
CA GLN A 254 -2.32 14.09 -48.35
C GLN A 254 -3.69 14.64 -48.75
N THR A 255 -4.57 14.85 -47.78
CA THR A 255 -5.90 15.41 -48.03
C THR A 255 -5.73 16.72 -48.79
N PRO A 256 -6.36 16.90 -49.96
CA PRO A 256 -6.19 18.13 -50.72
C PRO A 256 -6.65 19.31 -49.87
N PRO A 257 -5.96 20.46 -49.93
CA PRO A 257 -6.38 21.64 -49.18
C PRO A 257 -7.81 22.02 -49.59
N ALA A 258 -8.64 22.32 -48.60
CA ALA A 258 -10.01 22.75 -48.83
C ALA A 258 -10.01 23.96 -49.79
N THR A 259 -10.63 23.80 -50.94
CA THR A 259 -10.76 24.87 -51.93
C THR A 259 -11.79 25.86 -51.40
N THR A 260 -11.36 27.11 -51.18
CA THR A 260 -12.19 28.24 -50.74
C THR A 260 -13.15 28.67 -51.83
#